data_AF-A0A497BM04-F1
#
_entry.id   AF-A0A497BM04-F1
#
_cell.length_a   1.000
_cell.length_b   1.000
_cell.length_c   1.000
_cell.angle_alpha   90.00
_cell.angle_beta   90.00
_cell.angle_gamma   90.00
#
_symmetry.space_group_name_H-M   'P 1'
#
loop_
_entity.id
_entity.type
_entity.pdbx_description
1 polymer ?
#
loop_
_entity_poly.entity_id
_entity_poly.type
_entity_poly.pdbx_seq_one_letter_code
_entity_poly.pdbx_strand_id
1 'polypeptide(L)'
;MLRIIDDVEEAKRGLLRRLPLEAQEVPAAVKEKIREVFKEDLTPQQVVDRIVADVRSRGDAAILDYNRRLDGVESADLEVKPEEVAQAYSQVSPELVSALNLAAERIRMFHSRRQRRSWIEVDDGGLGERIQPLDRVGVYVPGGSASYPSTVLMACIPARIAGVPEIIVTVPSRGGVVPPATLVAADIASVDRVLHVGGAQAIAALAFGTESVPRVDKVCGPGNIFVQLAKKLVYGVVDIDGLYGPTELAIVADESANPAICAADLLAQAEHDFLAVPILLTT
;
A
#
# COMPACT_ATOMS: atom_id res chain seq x y z
N MET A 1 8.92 18.13 -20.51
CA MET A 1 10.25 18.66 -20.89
C MET A 1 11.21 18.29 -19.76
N LEU A 2 12.29 17.57 -20.04
CA LEU A 2 13.30 17.24 -19.03
C LEU A 2 14.00 18.52 -18.57
N ARG A 3 14.06 18.74 -17.25
CA ARG A 3 14.76 19.89 -16.66
C ARG A 3 16.22 19.49 -16.43
N ILE A 4 17.13 20.16 -17.13
CA ILE A 4 18.59 20.02 -16.93
C ILE A 4 19.01 21.08 -15.91
N ILE A 5 19.81 20.68 -14.92
CA ILE A 5 20.29 21.55 -13.84
C ILE A 5 21.79 21.38 -13.73
N ASP A 6 22.54 22.40 -14.15
CA ASP A 6 24.01 22.40 -14.10
C ASP A 6 24.55 23.07 -12.82
N ASP A 7 23.73 23.88 -12.13
CA ASP A 7 24.08 24.52 -10.87
C ASP A 7 23.89 23.57 -9.67
N VAL A 8 24.98 23.25 -8.99
CA VAL A 8 24.99 22.34 -7.83
C VAL A 8 24.09 22.84 -6.70
N GLU A 9 24.04 24.15 -6.46
CA GLU A 9 23.22 24.71 -5.38
C GLU A 9 21.73 24.68 -5.72
N GLU A 10 21.34 24.89 -6.98
CA GLU A 10 19.99 24.68 -7.48
C GLU A 10 19.58 23.21 -7.39
N ALA A 11 20.44 22.28 -7.81
CA ALA A 11 20.20 20.85 -7.70
C ALA A 11 19.98 20.44 -6.23
N LYS A 12 20.85 20.90 -5.31
CA LYS A 12 20.68 20.67 -3.87
C LYS A 12 19.35 21.22 -3.35
N ARG A 13 18.97 22.46 -3.72
CA ARG A 13 17.68 23.04 -3.31
C ARG A 13 16.49 22.22 -3.81
N GLY A 14 16.58 21.69 -5.03
CA GLY A 14 15.55 20.81 -5.60
C GLY A 14 15.44 19.47 -4.86
N LEU A 15 16.56 18.76 -4.72
CA LEU A 15 16.63 17.43 -4.13
C LEU A 15 16.34 17.40 -2.63
N LEU A 16 16.71 18.46 -1.91
CA LEU A 16 16.50 18.55 -0.46
C LEU A 16 15.13 19.14 -0.09
N ARG A 17 14.29 19.49 -1.07
CA ARG A 17 12.97 20.06 -0.83
C ARG A 17 12.06 19.01 -0.18
N ARG A 18 11.63 19.28 1.06
CA ARG A 18 10.63 18.47 1.76
C ARG A 18 9.30 19.21 1.78
N LEU A 19 8.27 18.61 1.20
CA LEU A 19 6.91 19.11 1.29
C LEU A 19 6.09 18.19 2.23
N PRO A 20 5.35 18.75 3.20
CA PRO A 20 4.44 17.96 4.00
C PRO A 20 3.31 17.41 3.10
N LEU A 21 2.74 16.25 3.47
CA LEU A 21 1.67 15.60 2.70
C LEU A 21 0.48 16.53 2.45
N GLU A 22 0.14 17.36 3.44
CA GLU A 22 -0.98 18.30 3.38
C GLU A 22 -0.75 19.45 2.38
N ALA A 23 0.51 19.75 2.06
CA ALA A 23 0.87 20.77 1.08
C ALA A 23 0.98 20.22 -0.34
N GLN A 24 0.73 18.93 -0.56
CA GLN A 24 0.72 18.35 -1.89
C GLN A 24 -0.55 18.78 -2.64
N GLU A 25 -0.37 19.38 -3.81
CA GLU A 25 -1.48 19.72 -4.68
C GLU A 25 -2.04 18.45 -5.33
N VAL A 26 -3.35 18.26 -5.20
CA VAL A 26 -4.06 17.18 -5.89
C VAL A 26 -4.55 17.63 -7.27
N PRO A 27 -4.56 16.73 -8.27
CA PRO A 27 -5.07 17.04 -9.61
C PRO A 27 -6.51 17.57 -9.60
N ALA A 28 -6.88 18.36 -10.62
CA ALA A 28 -8.23 18.92 -10.76
C ALA A 28 -9.32 17.84 -10.72
N ALA A 29 -9.09 16.68 -11.36
CA ALA A 29 -10.00 15.54 -11.34
C ALA A 29 -10.28 15.02 -9.92
N VAL A 30 -9.29 15.07 -9.02
CA VAL A 30 -9.48 14.67 -7.61
C VAL A 30 -10.35 15.69 -6.89
N LYS A 31 -10.12 17.00 -7.12
CA LYS A 31 -10.95 18.07 -6.53
C LYS A 31 -12.41 17.98 -7.00
N GLU A 32 -12.62 17.71 -8.29
CA GLU A 32 -13.96 17.47 -8.85
C GLU A 32 -14.62 16.26 -8.21
N LYS A 33 -13.89 15.15 -8.04
CA LYS A 33 -14.43 13.96 -7.38
C LYS A 33 -14.82 14.21 -5.92
N ILE A 34 -14.02 15.00 -5.19
CA ILE A 34 -14.37 15.42 -3.82
C ILE A 34 -15.70 16.19 -3.82
N ARG A 35 -15.86 17.19 -4.70
CA ARG A 35 -17.11 17.96 -4.82
C ARG A 35 -18.29 17.07 -5.20
N GLU A 36 -18.09 16.13 -6.12
CA GLU A 36 -19.14 15.21 -6.56
C GLU A 36 -19.63 14.35 -5.39
N VAL A 37 -18.72 13.78 -4.62
CA VAL A 37 -19.01 12.82 -3.55
C VAL A 37 -19.51 13.53 -2.30
N PHE A 38 -18.84 14.59 -1.86
CA PHE A 38 -19.11 15.27 -0.59
C PHE A 38 -19.98 16.51 -0.71
N LYS A 39 -20.26 16.99 -1.93
CA LYS A 39 -21.04 18.22 -2.21
C LYS A 39 -20.44 19.48 -1.58
N GLU A 40 -19.15 19.45 -1.25
CA GLU A 40 -18.40 20.49 -0.57
C GLU A 40 -16.98 20.59 -1.16
N ASP A 41 -16.37 21.77 -1.07
CA ASP A 41 -14.97 22.01 -1.39
C ASP A 41 -14.05 21.63 -0.22
N LEU A 42 -13.85 20.32 -0.02
CA LEU A 42 -13.03 19.79 1.07
C LEU A 42 -11.58 19.59 0.65
N THR A 43 -10.66 19.82 1.59
CA THR A 43 -9.27 19.37 1.45
C THR A 43 -9.18 17.84 1.62
N PRO A 44 -8.12 17.18 1.11
CA PRO A 44 -7.90 15.76 1.37
C PRO A 44 -7.92 15.39 2.85
N GLN A 45 -7.38 16.25 3.73
CA GLN A 45 -7.40 16.03 5.18
C GLN A 45 -8.83 16.04 5.73
N GLN A 46 -9.65 17.04 5.36
CA GLN A 46 -11.04 17.12 5.82
C GLN A 46 -11.89 15.93 5.34
N VAL A 47 -11.63 15.44 4.12
CA VAL A 47 -12.25 14.21 3.61
C VAL A 47 -11.88 13.01 4.48
N VAL A 48 -10.59 12.84 4.78
CA VAL A 48 -10.11 11.74 5.62
C VAL A 48 -10.70 11.82 7.03
N ASP A 49 -10.69 12.99 7.66
CA ASP A 49 -11.24 13.18 9.00
C ASP A 49 -12.71 12.74 9.06
N ARG A 50 -13.50 13.11 8.02
CA ARG A 50 -14.91 12.74 7.91
C ARG A 50 -15.10 11.24 7.69
N ILE A 51 -14.36 10.63 6.77
CA ILE A 51 -14.45 9.18 6.50
C ILE A 51 -14.07 8.38 7.75
N VAL A 52 -12.98 8.75 8.41
CA VAL A 52 -12.48 8.05 9.59
C VAL A 52 -13.47 8.17 10.76
N ALA A 53 -14.06 9.35 10.99
CA ALA A 53 -15.09 9.56 12.00
C ALA A 53 -16.36 8.73 11.71
N ASP A 54 -16.76 8.66 10.43
CA ASP A 54 -17.91 7.88 10.00
C ASP A 54 -17.71 6.38 10.23
N VAL A 55 -16.56 5.82 9.81
CA VAL A 55 -16.27 4.39 10.03
C VAL A 55 -16.21 4.06 11.52
N ARG A 56 -15.60 4.94 12.32
CA ARG A 56 -15.53 4.75 13.77
C ARG A 56 -16.90 4.77 14.45
N SER A 57 -17.86 5.53 13.93
CA SER A 57 -19.19 5.69 14.55
C SER A 57 -20.25 4.75 13.98
N ARG A 58 -20.15 4.36 12.70
CA ARG A 58 -21.18 3.60 11.96
C ARG A 58 -20.71 2.23 11.46
N GLY A 59 -19.44 1.86 11.68
CA GLY A 59 -18.91 0.55 11.31
C GLY A 59 -19.08 0.22 9.82
N ASP A 60 -19.52 -1.00 9.52
CA ASP A 60 -19.73 -1.51 8.16
C ASP A 60 -20.67 -0.63 7.34
N ALA A 61 -21.67 0.02 7.97
CA ALA A 61 -22.61 0.89 7.26
C ALA A 61 -21.91 2.11 6.62
N ALA A 62 -20.84 2.63 7.23
CA ALA A 62 -20.02 3.67 6.60
C ALA A 62 -19.16 3.10 5.47
N ILE A 63 -18.56 1.92 5.65
CA ILE A 63 -17.77 1.26 4.62
C ILE A 63 -18.60 1.05 3.35
N LEU A 64 -19.79 0.46 3.49
CA LEU A 64 -20.71 0.21 2.38
C LEU A 64 -21.20 1.48 1.70
N ASP A 65 -21.39 2.58 2.44
CA ASP A 65 -21.70 3.89 1.84
C ASP A 65 -20.55 4.42 0.99
N TYR A 66 -19.32 4.37 1.52
CA TYR A 66 -18.14 4.86 0.78
C TYR A 66 -17.77 3.96 -0.39
N ASN A 67 -17.90 2.64 -0.28
CA ASN A 67 -17.71 1.71 -1.39
C ASN A 67 -18.68 1.99 -2.55
N ARG A 68 -19.97 2.27 -2.26
CA ARG A 68 -20.94 2.69 -3.28
C ARG A 68 -20.54 4.01 -3.93
N ARG A 69 -20.23 5.03 -3.12
CA ARG A 69 -19.98 6.40 -3.60
C ARG A 69 -18.62 6.56 -4.33
N LEU A 70 -17.61 5.81 -3.92
CA LEU A 70 -16.24 5.95 -4.42
C LEU A 70 -15.88 4.89 -5.47
N ASP A 71 -16.29 3.64 -5.25
CA ASP A 71 -15.90 2.49 -6.06
C ASP A 71 -17.05 1.92 -6.93
N GLY A 72 -18.28 2.41 -6.73
CA GLY A 72 -19.47 1.96 -7.46
C GLY A 72 -19.88 0.53 -7.11
N VAL A 73 -19.58 0.08 -5.87
CA VAL A 73 -19.86 -1.29 -5.42
C VAL A 73 -21.15 -1.32 -4.62
N GLU A 74 -22.17 -2.01 -5.13
CA GLU A 74 -23.47 -2.18 -4.46
C GLU A 74 -23.52 -3.41 -3.53
N SER A 75 -22.51 -4.28 -3.56
CA SER A 75 -22.46 -5.48 -2.73
C SER A 75 -22.38 -5.11 -1.24
N ALA A 76 -23.16 -5.84 -0.42
CA ALA A 76 -23.04 -5.79 1.03
C ALA A 76 -21.92 -6.71 1.56
N ASP A 77 -21.47 -7.68 0.75
CA ASP A 77 -20.39 -8.59 1.11
C ASP A 77 -19.05 -7.84 1.01
N LEU A 78 -18.42 -7.62 2.17
CA LEU A 78 -17.10 -6.97 2.24
C LEU A 78 -15.95 -7.95 1.98
N GLU A 79 -16.18 -9.25 2.08
CA GLU A 79 -15.14 -10.28 2.00
C GLU A 79 -15.23 -11.05 0.68
N VAL A 80 -14.08 -11.22 0.03
CA VAL A 80 -13.93 -12.02 -1.17
C VAL A 80 -14.17 -13.48 -0.83
N LYS A 81 -15.00 -14.15 -1.62
CA LYS A 81 -15.34 -15.56 -1.39
C LYS A 81 -14.24 -16.48 -1.91
N PRO A 82 -14.02 -17.67 -1.30
CA PRO A 82 -13.03 -18.63 -1.77
C PRO A 82 -13.22 -19.03 -3.25
N GLU A 83 -14.46 -19.06 -3.74
CA GLU A 83 -14.77 -19.37 -5.13
C GLU A 83 -14.22 -18.31 -6.10
N GLU A 84 -14.16 -17.04 -5.69
CA GLU A 84 -13.59 -15.95 -6.49
C GLU A 84 -12.07 -16.09 -6.63
N VAL A 85 -11.39 -16.54 -5.57
CA VAL A 85 -9.95 -16.85 -5.60
C VAL A 85 -9.68 -18.03 -6.54
N ALA A 86 -10.49 -19.10 -6.46
CA ALA A 86 -10.37 -20.23 -7.37
C ALA A 86 -10.62 -19.83 -8.83
N GLN A 87 -11.61 -18.97 -9.07
CA GLN A 87 -11.90 -18.43 -10.40
C GLN A 87 -10.80 -17.47 -10.90
N ALA A 88 -10.05 -16.81 -10.02
CA ALA A 88 -8.97 -15.93 -10.42
C ALA A 88 -7.86 -16.68 -11.17
N TYR A 89 -7.55 -17.92 -10.78
CA TYR A 89 -6.54 -18.74 -11.46
C TYR A 89 -6.90 -19.07 -12.91
N SER A 90 -8.18 -19.12 -13.28
CA SER A 90 -8.58 -19.34 -14.68
C SER A 90 -8.50 -18.07 -15.55
N GLN A 91 -8.34 -16.90 -14.92
CA GLN A 91 -8.25 -15.60 -15.58
C GLN A 91 -6.80 -15.06 -15.67
N VAL A 92 -5.85 -15.74 -15.03
CA VAL A 92 -4.43 -15.36 -15.00
C VAL A 92 -3.64 -16.35 -15.84
N SER A 93 -2.76 -15.85 -16.71
CA SER A 93 -1.97 -16.74 -17.57
C SER A 93 -1.02 -17.63 -16.75
N PRO A 94 -0.75 -18.88 -17.17
CA PRO A 94 0.20 -19.74 -16.48
C PRO A 94 1.60 -19.12 -16.32
N GLU A 95 2.03 -18.31 -17.29
CA GLU A 95 3.31 -17.59 -17.25
C GLU A 95 3.32 -16.56 -16.12
N LEU A 96 2.23 -15.81 -15.94
CA LEU A 96 2.12 -14.85 -14.86
C LEU A 96 2.04 -15.54 -13.49
N VAL A 97 1.30 -16.65 -13.37
CA VAL A 97 1.31 -17.47 -12.14
C VAL A 97 2.71 -17.97 -11.81
N SER A 98 3.47 -18.43 -12.81
CA SER A 98 4.86 -18.85 -12.64
C SER A 98 5.77 -17.70 -12.19
N ALA A 99 5.62 -16.52 -12.79
CA ALA A 99 6.35 -15.32 -12.39
C ALA A 99 6.05 -14.88 -10.95
N LEU A 100 4.78 -14.94 -10.53
CA LEU A 100 4.38 -14.64 -9.15
C LEU A 100 4.96 -15.64 -8.15
N ASN A 101 4.99 -16.93 -8.49
CA ASN A 101 5.62 -17.95 -7.65
C ASN A 101 7.14 -17.75 -7.52
N LEU A 102 7.82 -17.44 -8.63
CA LEU A 102 9.26 -17.13 -8.61
C LEU A 102 9.55 -15.90 -7.75
N ALA A 103 8.75 -14.83 -7.89
CA ALA A 103 8.86 -13.65 -7.05
C ALA A 103 8.65 -13.99 -5.57
N ALA A 104 7.59 -14.73 -5.26
CA ALA A 104 7.27 -15.16 -3.89
C ALA A 104 8.40 -15.98 -3.27
N GLU A 105 8.98 -16.93 -4.02
CA GLU A 105 10.12 -17.72 -3.56
C GLU A 105 11.34 -16.84 -3.23
N ARG A 106 11.70 -15.90 -4.10
CA ARG A 106 12.81 -14.96 -3.86
C ARG A 106 12.57 -14.08 -2.64
N ILE A 107 11.35 -13.57 -2.48
CA ILE A 107 10.96 -12.77 -1.30
C ILE A 107 11.08 -13.62 -0.03
N ARG A 108 10.60 -14.87 -0.06
CA ARG A 108 10.73 -15.80 1.07
C ARG A 108 12.19 -16.05 1.42
N MET A 109 13.01 -16.40 0.43
CA MET A 109 14.44 -16.66 0.63
C MET A 109 15.16 -15.50 1.30
N PHE A 110 14.86 -14.26 0.90
CA PHE A 110 15.47 -13.08 1.49
C PHE A 110 15.02 -12.85 2.93
N HIS A 111 13.71 -12.86 3.19
CA HIS A 111 13.16 -12.53 4.50
C HIS A 111 13.41 -13.63 5.55
N SER A 112 13.45 -14.90 5.17
CA SER A 112 13.79 -16.01 6.08
C SER A 112 15.22 -15.88 6.63
N ARG A 113 16.14 -15.23 5.90
CA ARG A 113 17.51 -14.95 6.38
C ARG A 113 17.60 -13.74 7.31
N ARG A 114 16.56 -12.93 7.37
CA ARG A 114 16.49 -11.69 8.18
C ARG A 114 15.67 -11.84 9.46
N GLN A 115 15.11 -13.02 9.71
CA GLN A 115 14.32 -13.29 10.90
C GLN A 115 15.20 -13.18 12.16
N ARG A 116 14.80 -12.29 13.08
CA ARG A 116 15.46 -12.14 14.37
C ARG A 116 15.08 -13.31 15.29
N ARG A 117 15.98 -13.70 16.18
CA ARG A 117 15.77 -14.79 17.14
C ARG A 117 15.76 -14.24 18.56
N SER A 118 14.81 -14.71 19.36
CA SER A 118 14.83 -14.49 20.80
C SER A 118 16.09 -15.10 21.42
N TRP A 119 16.61 -14.49 22.46
CA TRP A 119 17.77 -14.97 23.21
C TRP A 119 17.66 -14.57 24.68
N ILE A 120 18.30 -15.34 25.55
CA ILE A 120 18.35 -15.12 27.00
C ILE A 120 19.74 -15.52 27.48
N GLU A 121 20.38 -14.65 28.25
CA GLU A 121 21.61 -14.93 29.00
C GLU A 121 21.23 -15.32 30.44
N VAL A 122 21.83 -16.40 30.94
CA VAL A 122 21.47 -17.04 32.23
C VAL A 122 22.62 -16.92 33.22
N ASP A 123 23.15 -15.72 33.38
CA ASP A 123 24.15 -15.35 34.39
C ASP A 123 23.53 -14.53 35.54
N ASP A 124 24.35 -14.10 36.50
CA ASP A 124 23.90 -13.42 37.72
C ASP A 124 23.50 -11.96 37.43
N GLY A 125 22.26 -11.79 36.96
CA GLY A 125 21.71 -10.54 36.41
C GLY A 125 21.12 -10.64 35.00
N GLY A 126 20.96 -11.86 34.46
CA GLY A 126 20.64 -12.17 33.06
C GLY A 126 19.75 -11.20 32.27
N LEU A 127 20.21 -10.88 31.07
CA LEU A 127 19.51 -10.07 30.06
C LEU A 127 18.92 -10.95 28.97
N GLY A 128 17.93 -10.45 28.24
CA GLY A 128 17.37 -11.17 27.10
C GLY A 128 16.41 -10.34 26.26
N GLU A 129 16.12 -10.84 25.07
CA GLU A 129 15.13 -10.29 24.14
C GLU A 129 14.17 -11.39 23.71
N ARG A 130 12.88 -11.14 23.87
CA ARG A 130 11.82 -12.01 23.34
C ARG A 130 11.15 -11.33 22.17
N ILE A 131 11.23 -11.95 21.00
CA ILE A 131 10.65 -11.47 19.76
C ILE A 131 9.38 -12.27 19.48
N GLN A 132 8.26 -11.57 19.30
CA GLN A 132 6.96 -12.18 18.98
C GLN A 132 6.38 -11.52 17.73
N PRO A 133 5.66 -12.27 16.88
CA PRO A 133 4.88 -11.69 15.82
C PRO A 133 3.76 -10.81 16.38
N LEU A 134 3.25 -9.93 15.53
CA LEU A 134 1.95 -9.29 15.75
C LEU A 134 0.84 -10.34 15.60
N ASP A 135 -0.28 -10.13 16.28
CA ASP A 135 -1.43 -11.03 16.19
C ASP A 135 -2.17 -10.84 14.86
N ARG A 136 -2.29 -9.58 14.41
CA ARG A 136 -2.93 -9.23 13.14
C ARG A 136 -2.20 -8.14 12.37
N VAL A 137 -2.08 -8.32 11.06
CA VAL A 137 -1.59 -7.28 10.14
C VAL A 137 -2.61 -7.01 9.05
N GLY A 138 -2.93 -5.74 8.86
CA GLY A 138 -3.70 -5.26 7.72
C GLY A 138 -2.78 -4.79 6.60
N VAL A 139 -3.05 -5.18 5.37
CA VAL A 139 -2.29 -4.80 4.18
C VAL A 139 -3.21 -4.09 3.19
N TYR A 140 -3.01 -2.80 3.00
CA TYR A 140 -3.68 -2.05 1.97
C TYR A 140 -3.01 -2.27 0.61
N VAL A 141 -3.79 -2.67 -0.40
CA VAL A 141 -3.32 -2.88 -1.76
C VAL A 141 -4.04 -1.91 -2.68
N PRO A 142 -3.32 -1.06 -3.42
CA PRO A 142 -3.93 -0.19 -4.43
C PRO A 142 -4.69 -1.00 -5.49
N GLY A 143 -5.83 -0.47 -5.94
CA GLY A 143 -6.64 -1.06 -7.01
C GLY A 143 -6.91 -0.08 -8.16
N GLY A 144 -7.70 -0.50 -9.15
CA GLY A 144 -7.92 0.24 -10.39
C GLY A 144 -6.80 0.03 -11.40
N SER A 145 -6.32 1.11 -12.05
CA SER A 145 -5.25 1.05 -13.05
C SER A 145 -3.87 0.70 -12.48
N ALA A 146 -3.70 0.80 -11.16
CA ALA A 146 -2.47 0.54 -10.42
C ALA A 146 -2.55 -0.78 -9.63
N SER A 147 -3.05 -1.85 -10.26
CA SER A 147 -3.20 -3.15 -9.61
C SER A 147 -1.85 -3.87 -9.52
N TYR A 148 -1.27 -3.91 -8.32
CA TYR A 148 0.07 -4.48 -8.09
C TYR A 148 0.02 -5.75 -7.24
N PRO A 149 -0.03 -6.96 -7.85
CA PRO A 149 0.11 -8.21 -7.11
C PRO A 149 1.44 -8.30 -6.36
N SER A 150 2.48 -7.60 -6.83
CA SER A 150 3.77 -7.47 -6.13
C SER A 150 3.65 -6.86 -4.73
N THR A 151 2.73 -5.90 -4.52
CA THR A 151 2.50 -5.30 -3.18
C THR A 151 2.00 -6.34 -2.19
N VAL A 152 1.10 -7.23 -2.63
CA VAL A 152 0.60 -8.34 -1.82
C VAL A 152 1.77 -9.23 -1.39
N LEU A 153 2.58 -9.68 -2.35
CA LEU A 153 3.73 -10.55 -2.06
C LEU A 153 4.73 -9.87 -1.13
N MET A 154 5.08 -8.61 -1.39
CA MET A 154 6.10 -7.88 -0.64
C MET A 154 5.68 -7.54 0.79
N ALA A 155 4.38 -7.41 1.08
CA ALA A 155 3.89 -7.11 2.43
C ALA A 155 3.48 -8.37 3.20
N CYS A 156 2.80 -9.32 2.56
CA CYS A 156 2.21 -10.48 3.24
C CYS A 156 3.22 -11.59 3.51
N ILE A 157 4.17 -11.84 2.59
CA ILE A 157 5.19 -12.89 2.78
C ILE A 157 6.08 -12.60 4.00
N PRO A 158 6.61 -11.38 4.21
CA PRO A 158 7.37 -11.08 5.43
C PRO A 158 6.54 -11.22 6.71
N ALA A 159 5.26 -10.84 6.68
CA ALA A 159 4.36 -11.02 7.82
C ALA A 159 4.15 -12.51 8.16
N ARG A 160 3.99 -13.37 7.15
CA ARG A 160 3.93 -14.83 7.38
C ARG A 160 5.23 -15.40 7.92
N ILE A 161 6.38 -14.98 7.39
CA ILE A 161 7.69 -15.42 7.90
C ILE A 161 7.92 -14.96 9.35
N ALA A 162 7.44 -13.76 9.70
CA ALA A 162 7.49 -13.29 11.08
C ALA A 162 6.63 -14.13 12.04
N GLY A 163 5.64 -14.86 11.51
CA GLY A 163 4.73 -15.71 12.27
C GLY A 163 3.38 -15.05 12.58
N VAL A 164 2.99 -14.00 11.85
CA VAL A 164 1.68 -13.35 12.02
C VAL A 164 0.58 -14.36 11.70
N PRO A 165 -0.33 -14.67 12.64
CA PRO A 165 -1.34 -15.70 12.44
C PRO A 165 -2.50 -15.22 11.55
N GLU A 166 -2.82 -13.92 11.54
CA GLU A 166 -3.90 -13.37 10.72
C GLU A 166 -3.46 -12.14 9.89
N ILE A 167 -3.51 -12.28 8.57
CA ILE A 167 -3.19 -11.26 7.57
C ILE A 167 -4.45 -10.94 6.77
N ILE A 168 -4.82 -9.66 6.77
CA ILE A 168 -6.02 -9.15 6.14
C ILE A 168 -5.61 -8.18 5.04
N VAL A 169 -5.96 -8.49 3.79
CA VAL A 169 -5.73 -7.59 2.66
C VAL A 169 -6.99 -6.78 2.40
N THR A 170 -6.86 -5.46 2.23
CA THR A 170 -7.95 -4.59 1.77
C THR A 170 -7.61 -4.04 0.39
N VAL A 171 -8.54 -4.13 -0.55
CA VAL A 171 -8.35 -3.67 -1.93
C VAL A 171 -9.62 -2.97 -2.45
N PRO A 172 -9.52 -1.75 -3.04
CA PRO A 172 -10.65 -1.13 -3.70
C PRO A 172 -11.06 -1.96 -4.91
N SER A 173 -12.34 -2.30 -4.98
CA SER A 173 -12.89 -3.21 -5.98
C SER A 173 -13.82 -2.46 -6.92
N ARG A 174 -13.28 -1.68 -7.86
CA ARG A 174 -14.11 -0.89 -8.78
C ARG A 174 -15.08 -1.81 -9.54
N GLY A 175 -16.38 -1.53 -9.44
CA GLY A 175 -17.43 -2.37 -10.03
C GLY A 175 -17.59 -3.75 -9.35
N GLY A 176 -17.07 -3.92 -8.13
CA GLY A 176 -17.24 -5.12 -7.30
C GLY A 176 -16.21 -6.22 -7.56
N VAL A 177 -15.22 -5.99 -8.44
CA VAL A 177 -14.26 -7.02 -8.84
C VAL A 177 -12.86 -6.68 -8.35
N VAL A 178 -12.23 -7.63 -7.65
CA VAL A 178 -10.79 -7.57 -7.34
C VAL A 178 -10.02 -8.05 -8.58
N PRO A 179 -8.91 -7.38 -8.95
CA PRO A 179 -8.06 -7.86 -10.03
C PRO A 179 -7.61 -9.31 -9.81
N PRO A 180 -7.80 -10.25 -10.77
CA PRO A 180 -7.50 -11.66 -10.58
C PRO A 180 -6.06 -11.95 -10.13
N ALA A 181 -5.09 -11.22 -10.69
CA ALA A 181 -3.68 -11.37 -10.30
C ALA A 181 -3.43 -11.04 -8.82
N THR A 182 -4.18 -10.11 -8.24
CA THR A 182 -4.10 -9.76 -6.82
C THR A 182 -4.63 -10.89 -5.94
N LEU A 183 -5.73 -11.56 -6.34
CA LEU A 183 -6.26 -12.72 -5.62
C LEU A 183 -5.29 -13.91 -5.69
N VAL A 184 -4.73 -14.19 -6.87
CA VAL A 184 -3.70 -15.22 -7.04
C VAL A 184 -2.48 -14.93 -6.16
N ALA A 185 -2.02 -13.67 -6.11
CA ALA A 185 -0.91 -13.29 -5.25
C ALA A 185 -1.24 -13.41 -3.75
N ALA A 186 -2.49 -13.12 -3.34
CA ALA A 186 -2.95 -13.27 -1.97
C ALA A 186 -2.93 -14.74 -1.54
N ASP A 187 -3.42 -15.64 -2.40
CA ASP A 187 -3.37 -17.09 -2.18
C ASP A 187 -1.92 -17.60 -2.09
N ILE A 188 -1.06 -17.22 -3.05
CA ILE A 188 0.38 -17.57 -3.04
C ILE A 188 1.05 -17.07 -1.75
N ALA A 189 0.71 -15.87 -1.27
CA ALA A 189 1.26 -15.31 -0.04
C ALA A 189 0.61 -15.84 1.25
N SER A 190 -0.37 -16.75 1.13
CA SER A 190 -1.14 -17.32 2.23
C SER A 190 -1.84 -16.24 3.05
N VAL A 191 -2.52 -15.29 2.42
CA VAL A 191 -3.38 -14.30 3.10
C VAL A 191 -4.63 -15.00 3.65
N ASP A 192 -5.11 -14.61 4.84
CA ASP A 192 -6.30 -15.24 5.44
C ASP A 192 -7.59 -14.66 4.87
N ARG A 193 -7.65 -13.33 4.71
CA ARG A 193 -8.87 -12.61 4.33
C ARG A 193 -8.55 -11.52 3.32
N VAL A 194 -9.35 -11.43 2.27
CA VAL A 194 -9.30 -10.33 1.29
C VAL A 194 -10.61 -9.59 1.34
N LEU A 195 -10.55 -8.28 1.52
CA LEU A 195 -11.72 -7.41 1.70
C LEU A 195 -11.85 -6.39 0.56
N HIS A 196 -13.05 -6.23 0.05
CA HIS A 196 -13.47 -5.24 -0.94
C HIS A 196 -13.58 -3.83 -0.32
N VAL A 197 -12.50 -3.34 0.28
CA VAL A 197 -12.49 -2.04 0.95
C VAL A 197 -11.27 -1.24 0.52
N GLY A 198 -11.51 0.00 0.07
CA GLY A 198 -10.48 0.91 -0.42
C GLY A 198 -10.26 2.14 0.45
N GLY A 199 -9.33 3.00 0.03
CA GLY A 199 -9.20 4.37 0.52
C GLY A 199 -9.03 4.54 2.03
N ALA A 200 -9.48 5.69 2.54
CA ALA A 200 -9.40 6.02 3.96
C ALA A 200 -10.32 5.13 4.82
N GLN A 201 -11.42 4.63 4.26
CA GLN A 201 -12.35 3.75 4.96
C GLN A 201 -11.72 2.38 5.27
N ALA A 202 -10.86 1.85 4.38
CA ALA A 202 -10.09 0.63 4.65
C ALA A 202 -9.15 0.81 5.84
N ILE A 203 -8.40 1.92 5.86
CA ILE A 203 -7.45 2.22 6.92
C ILE A 203 -8.17 2.41 8.26
N ALA A 204 -9.31 3.10 8.26
CA ALA A 204 -10.15 3.25 9.44
C ALA A 204 -10.68 1.91 9.95
N ALA A 205 -11.17 1.05 9.05
CA ALA A 205 -11.71 -0.27 9.39
C ALA A 205 -10.64 -1.16 10.03
N LEU A 206 -9.44 -1.21 9.44
CA LEU A 206 -8.31 -1.96 10.00
C LEU A 206 -7.86 -1.41 11.35
N ALA A 207 -7.87 -0.08 11.53
CA ALA A 207 -7.40 0.56 12.76
C ALA A 207 -8.37 0.43 13.94
N PHE A 208 -9.67 0.59 13.71
CA PHE A 208 -10.69 0.62 14.76
C PHE A 208 -11.47 -0.69 14.89
N GLY A 209 -11.49 -1.50 13.84
CA GLY A 209 -12.41 -2.62 13.69
C GLY A 209 -13.84 -2.17 13.37
N THR A 210 -14.61 -3.08 12.77
CA THR A 210 -16.05 -2.98 12.53
C THR A 210 -16.69 -4.34 12.82
N GLU A 211 -17.97 -4.49 12.49
CA GLU A 211 -18.69 -5.76 12.62
C GLU A 211 -18.05 -6.87 11.76
N SER A 212 -17.61 -6.55 10.54
CA SER A 212 -16.98 -7.53 9.63
C SER A 212 -15.44 -7.49 9.61
N VAL A 213 -14.83 -6.35 9.94
CA VAL A 213 -13.38 -6.13 9.84
C VAL A 213 -12.76 -6.13 11.23
N PRO A 214 -11.95 -7.13 11.62
CA PRO A 214 -11.30 -7.12 12.92
C PRO A 214 -10.19 -6.07 12.94
N ARG A 215 -10.02 -5.43 14.10
CA ARG A 215 -8.91 -4.51 14.34
C ARG A 215 -7.57 -5.24 14.22
N VAL A 216 -6.60 -4.60 13.56
CA VAL A 216 -5.23 -5.11 13.40
C VAL A 216 -4.24 -4.36 14.28
N ASP A 217 -3.04 -4.91 14.45
CA ASP A 217 -1.96 -4.30 15.24
C ASP A 217 -1.11 -3.35 14.38
N LYS A 218 -0.94 -3.66 13.09
CA LYS A 218 -0.19 -2.85 12.13
C LYS A 218 -0.87 -2.81 10.78
N VAL A 219 -0.87 -1.63 10.16
CA VAL A 219 -1.30 -1.41 8.78
C VAL A 219 -0.09 -1.16 7.88
N CYS A 220 0.06 -1.97 6.86
CA CYS A 220 1.11 -1.87 5.85
C CYS A 220 0.53 -1.55 4.48
N GLY A 221 1.39 -1.12 3.56
CA GLY A 221 1.05 -0.92 2.16
C GLY A 221 0.98 0.55 1.78
N PRO A 222 1.44 0.91 0.56
CA PRO A 222 1.35 2.26 0.06
C PRO A 222 -0.07 2.56 -0.44
N GLY A 223 -0.42 3.84 -0.50
CA GLY A 223 -1.65 4.26 -1.16
C GLY A 223 -1.58 5.72 -1.58
N ASN A 224 -2.68 6.19 -2.16
CA ASN A 224 -2.81 7.59 -2.53
C ASN A 224 -2.81 8.50 -1.28
N ILE A 225 -2.86 9.82 -1.50
CA ILE A 225 -2.84 10.82 -0.44
C ILE A 225 -3.90 10.57 0.67
N PHE A 226 -5.09 10.07 0.33
CA PHE A 226 -6.14 9.79 1.33
C PHE A 226 -5.76 8.62 2.24
N VAL A 227 -5.12 7.58 1.70
CA VAL A 227 -4.60 6.46 2.47
C VAL A 227 -3.47 6.92 3.38
N GLN A 228 -2.55 7.75 2.87
CA GLN A 228 -1.41 8.26 3.62
C GLN A 228 -1.85 9.17 4.77
N LEU A 229 -2.80 10.08 4.52
CA LEU A 229 -3.38 10.93 5.57
C LEU A 229 -4.20 10.12 6.57
N ALA A 230 -4.94 9.08 6.14
CA ALA A 230 -5.64 8.19 7.05
C ALA A 230 -4.67 7.42 7.95
N LYS A 231 -3.58 6.86 7.39
CA LYS A 231 -2.51 6.19 8.16
C LYS A 231 -1.90 7.13 9.19
N LYS A 232 -1.63 8.38 8.79
CA LYS A 232 -1.14 9.42 9.71
C LYS A 232 -2.13 9.68 10.85
N LEU A 233 -3.42 9.75 10.54
CA LEU A 233 -4.47 10.04 11.53
C LEU A 233 -4.68 8.89 12.53
N VAL A 234 -4.56 7.64 12.10
CA VAL A 234 -4.77 6.47 12.96
C VAL A 234 -3.51 5.97 13.67
N TYR A 235 -2.34 6.54 13.36
CA TYR A 235 -1.09 6.17 14.00
C TYR A 235 -1.17 6.37 15.52
N GLY A 236 -0.80 5.33 16.28
CA GLY A 236 -0.92 5.28 17.74
C GLY A 236 -2.17 4.55 18.23
N VAL A 237 -3.23 4.45 17.40
CA VAL A 237 -4.30 3.46 17.58
C VAL A 237 -3.89 2.13 16.95
N VAL A 238 -3.23 2.21 15.80
CA VAL A 238 -2.59 1.10 15.10
C VAL A 238 -1.19 1.53 14.68
N ASP A 239 -0.27 0.58 14.59
CA ASP A 239 1.05 0.86 14.03
C ASP A 239 0.96 0.99 12.50
N ILE A 240 1.90 1.71 11.87
CA ILE A 240 1.98 1.84 10.41
C ILE A 240 3.39 1.55 9.93
N ASP A 241 3.53 0.98 8.74
CA ASP A 241 4.83 0.77 8.09
C ASP A 241 5.57 2.07 7.76
N GLY A 242 4.82 3.12 7.42
CA GLY A 242 5.35 4.46 7.21
C GLY A 242 4.42 5.42 6.48
N LEU A 243 4.83 6.67 6.42
CA LEU A 243 4.24 7.71 5.58
C LEU A 243 5.11 7.89 4.34
N TYR A 244 4.68 7.25 3.27
CA TYR A 244 5.27 7.37 1.94
C TYR A 244 4.77 8.63 1.24
N GLY A 245 5.71 9.32 0.58
CA GLY A 245 5.43 10.34 -0.41
C GLY A 245 5.42 9.76 -1.81
N PRO A 246 5.53 10.60 -2.84
CA PRO A 246 5.73 10.15 -4.21
C PRO A 246 6.96 9.25 -4.31
N THR A 247 6.91 8.30 -5.24
CA THR A 247 8.04 7.41 -5.50
C THR A 247 9.17 8.16 -6.20
N GLU A 248 10.42 7.84 -5.89
CA GLU A 248 11.61 8.49 -6.44
C GLU A 248 12.63 7.44 -6.93
N LEU A 249 13.34 7.76 -8.02
CA LEU A 249 14.49 6.99 -8.52
C LEU A 249 15.64 7.95 -8.79
N ALA A 250 16.82 7.66 -8.27
CA ALA A 250 18.05 8.39 -8.59
C ALA A 250 19.05 7.46 -9.27
N ILE A 251 19.41 7.79 -10.51
CA ILE A 251 20.48 7.14 -11.28
C ILE A 251 21.74 7.98 -11.14
N VAL A 252 22.85 7.35 -10.79
CA VAL A 252 24.18 7.98 -10.83
C VAL A 252 24.94 7.30 -11.96
N ALA A 253 25.31 8.08 -12.99
CA ALA A 253 25.92 7.59 -14.21
C ALA A 253 27.18 8.38 -14.52
N ASP A 254 28.20 7.70 -15.03
CA ASP A 254 29.36 8.32 -15.67
C ASP A 254 29.34 8.02 -17.18
N GLU A 255 30.40 8.37 -17.89
CA GLU A 255 30.52 8.13 -19.34
C GLU A 255 30.49 6.64 -19.75
N SER A 256 30.64 5.71 -18.79
CA SER A 256 30.57 4.27 -19.06
C SER A 256 29.14 3.72 -19.05
N ALA A 257 28.18 4.49 -18.54
CA ALA A 257 26.78 4.09 -18.48
C ALA A 257 26.14 4.04 -19.87
N ASN A 258 25.29 3.05 -20.11
CA ASN A 258 24.52 2.97 -21.35
C ASN A 258 23.33 3.95 -21.30
N PRO A 259 23.30 5.01 -22.13
CA PRO A 259 22.25 6.02 -22.06
C PRO A 259 20.85 5.48 -22.31
N ALA A 260 20.72 4.43 -23.13
CA ALA A 260 19.41 3.82 -23.43
C ALA A 260 18.84 3.10 -22.20
N ILE A 261 19.70 2.48 -21.37
CA ILE A 261 19.28 1.83 -20.13
C ILE A 261 18.88 2.90 -19.10
N CYS A 262 19.69 3.94 -18.92
CA CYS A 262 19.35 5.04 -18.02
C CYS A 262 18.01 5.69 -18.41
N ALA A 263 17.77 5.92 -19.70
CA ALA A 263 16.50 6.45 -20.19
C ALA A 263 15.32 5.50 -19.89
N ALA A 264 15.51 4.19 -20.08
CA ALA A 264 14.49 3.19 -19.77
C ALA A 264 14.15 3.19 -18.26
N ASP A 265 15.15 3.25 -17.39
CA ASP A 265 14.97 3.28 -15.93
C ASP A 265 14.24 4.56 -15.47
N LEU A 266 14.60 5.73 -16.03
CA LEU A 266 13.89 6.98 -15.75
C LEU A 266 12.42 6.92 -16.17
N LEU A 267 12.13 6.32 -17.34
CA LEU A 267 10.77 6.15 -17.84
C LEU A 267 9.97 5.15 -16.98
N ALA A 268 10.58 4.04 -16.57
CA ALA A 268 9.98 3.05 -15.69
C ALA A 268 9.58 3.65 -14.33
N GLN A 269 10.35 4.61 -13.82
CA GLN A 269 9.94 5.37 -12.64
C GLN A 269 8.81 6.36 -12.96
N ALA A 270 8.91 7.09 -14.07
CA ALA A 270 7.95 8.13 -14.45
C ALA A 270 6.53 7.60 -14.70
N GLU A 271 6.39 6.35 -15.17
CA GLU A 271 5.08 5.74 -15.43
C GLU A 271 4.32 5.36 -14.16
N HIS A 272 5.00 5.26 -13.01
CA HIS A 272 4.42 4.73 -11.78
C HIS A 272 3.35 5.65 -11.16
N ASP A 273 3.58 6.95 -11.16
CA ASP A 273 2.65 7.94 -10.61
C ASP A 273 2.92 9.33 -11.21
N PHE A 274 1.90 10.18 -11.29
CA PHE A 274 2.05 11.54 -11.82
C PHE A 274 2.93 12.45 -10.94
N LEU A 275 3.14 12.08 -9.67
CA LEU A 275 4.06 12.72 -8.74
C LEU A 275 5.45 12.06 -8.72
N ALA A 276 5.68 10.97 -9.47
CA ALA A 276 6.94 10.25 -9.45
C ALA A 276 8.13 11.14 -9.86
N VAL A 277 9.27 10.96 -9.18
CA VAL A 277 10.46 11.81 -9.36
C VAL A 277 11.65 10.99 -9.88
N PRO A 278 11.81 10.86 -11.20
CA PRO A 278 13.00 10.27 -11.81
C PRO A 278 14.14 11.32 -11.90
N ILE A 279 15.32 10.96 -11.39
CA ILE A 279 16.50 11.82 -11.31
C ILE A 279 17.70 11.10 -11.94
N LEU A 280 18.45 11.80 -12.79
CA LEU A 280 19.75 11.35 -13.29
C LEU A 280 20.83 12.35 -12.85
N LEU A 281 21.86 11.83 -12.19
CA LEU A 281 23.08 12.54 -11.81
C LEU A 281 24.20 12.02 -12.70
N THR A 282 24.82 12.89 -13.49
CA THR A 282 25.85 12.51 -14.46
C THR A 282 27.08 13.41 -14.38
N THR A 283 28.25 12.87 -14.74
CA THR A 283 29.53 13.59 -14.87
C THR A 283 29.81 14.07 -16.29
#